data_AF-A0A8D0DMH1-F1
#
_entry.id   AF-A0A8D0DMH1-F1
#
_cell.length_a   1.000
_cell.length_b   1.000
_cell.length_c   1.000
_cell.angle_alpha   90.00
_cell.angle_beta   90.00
_cell.angle_gamma   90.00
#
_symmetry.space_group_name_H-M   'P 1'
#
loop_
_entity.id
_entity.type
_entity.pdbx_description
1 polymer ?
#
loop_
_entity_poly.entity_id
_entity_poly.type
_entity_poly.pdbx_seq_one_letter_code
_entity_poly.pdbx_strand_id
1 'polypeptide(L)'
;MKQRSTDLLSTYLRYQGSPFSDPGFSILTLEYENVPMAAITYQEWRALTNVQRLEKNYEAYATFSEFFQVVRDDQLDINPNEKELLDMLTKTQLHIQGLLNNLTSIMSALGAPPPTAKDLLTLDITKAGFFEKKIRGYVVCQRYTEWLVRTEQDLTFLHSNFPNLRFVDK
;
A
#
# COMPACT_ATOMS: atom_id res chain seq x y z
N MET A 1 10.94 5.66 -4.00
CA MET A 1 9.86 4.85 -3.39
C MET A 1 9.80 3.44 -3.95
N LYS A 2 9.77 3.28 -5.28
CA LYS A 2 9.71 1.99 -5.99
C LYS A 2 10.77 0.95 -5.59
N GLN A 3 12.05 1.33 -5.43
CA GLN A 3 13.09 0.37 -5.01
C GLN A 3 12.78 -0.21 -3.62
N ARG A 4 12.38 0.65 -2.66
CA ARG A 4 12.13 0.24 -1.27
C ARG A 4 10.91 -0.68 -1.12
N SER A 5 9.90 -0.55 -1.99
CA SER A 5 8.75 -1.46 -1.97
C SER A 5 9.06 -2.81 -2.59
N THR A 6 9.88 -2.83 -3.65
CA THR A 6 10.43 -4.09 -4.19
C THR A 6 11.30 -4.77 -3.14
N ASP A 7 12.12 -4.01 -2.41
CA ASP A 7 12.92 -4.53 -1.30
C ASP A 7 12.00 -5.13 -0.23
N LEU A 8 10.92 -4.44 0.18
CA LEU A 8 9.94 -4.96 1.15
C LEU A 8 9.32 -6.29 0.70
N LEU A 9 8.82 -6.38 -0.53
CA LEU A 9 8.22 -7.61 -1.05
C LEU A 9 9.24 -8.77 -1.08
N SER A 10 10.47 -8.50 -1.53
CA SER A 10 11.53 -9.50 -1.58
C SER A 10 11.94 -9.98 -0.19
N THR A 11 12.10 -9.06 0.76
CA THR A 11 12.41 -9.37 2.15
C THR A 11 11.27 -10.13 2.81
N TYR A 12 10.02 -9.75 2.55
CA TYR A 12 8.85 -10.47 3.05
C TYR A 12 8.90 -11.94 2.61
N LEU A 13 9.01 -12.21 1.31
CA LEU A 13 9.05 -13.57 0.75
C LEU A 13 10.23 -14.39 1.30
N ARG A 14 11.41 -13.78 1.44
CA ARG A 14 12.62 -14.43 1.96
C ARG A 14 12.40 -15.05 3.35
N TYR A 15 11.64 -14.38 4.21
CA TYR A 15 11.39 -14.83 5.59
C TYR A 15 10.13 -15.70 5.75
N GLN A 16 9.39 -15.98 4.68
CA GLN A 16 8.20 -16.83 4.78
C GLN A 16 8.49 -18.34 4.71
N GLY A 17 9.71 -18.73 4.26
CA GLY A 17 10.09 -20.12 4.02
C GLY A 17 9.43 -20.74 2.78
N SER A 18 9.77 -21.98 2.44
CA SER A 18 9.18 -22.67 1.28
C SER A 18 7.66 -22.86 1.47
N PRO A 19 6.84 -22.67 0.41
CA PRO A 19 7.22 -22.38 -0.98
C PRO A 19 7.46 -20.89 -1.30
N PHE A 20 7.17 -19.99 -0.37
CA PHE A 20 7.21 -18.54 -0.60
C PHE A 20 8.63 -18.00 -0.88
N SER A 21 9.64 -18.58 -0.24
CA SER A 21 11.04 -18.22 -0.44
C SER A 21 11.67 -18.83 -1.70
N ASP A 22 10.95 -19.70 -2.41
CA ASP A 22 11.51 -20.46 -3.52
C ASP A 22 11.68 -19.55 -4.77
N PRO A 23 12.75 -19.69 -5.55
CA PRO A 23 12.96 -18.87 -6.73
C PRO A 23 11.80 -18.99 -7.72
N GLY A 24 11.30 -17.85 -8.20
CA GLY A 24 10.17 -17.82 -9.14
C GLY A 24 8.81 -18.01 -8.50
N PHE A 25 8.72 -18.09 -7.16
CA PHE A 25 7.45 -18.03 -6.47
C PHE A 25 6.70 -16.75 -6.83
N SER A 26 5.53 -16.93 -7.43
CA SER A 26 4.60 -15.86 -7.73
C SER A 26 3.22 -16.49 -7.78
N ILE A 27 2.27 -15.90 -7.06
CA ILE A 27 0.88 -16.32 -7.16
C ILE A 27 0.12 -15.16 -7.78
N LEU A 28 0.17 -15.10 -9.11
CA LEU A 28 -0.34 -13.99 -9.93
C LEU A 28 -1.85 -13.75 -9.82
N THR A 29 -2.59 -14.62 -9.12
CA THR A 29 -4.06 -14.61 -9.06
C THR A 29 -4.63 -14.50 -7.65
N LEU A 30 -3.79 -14.33 -6.62
CA LEU A 30 -4.33 -14.17 -5.27
C LEU A 30 -4.81 -12.75 -5.05
N GLU A 31 -6.09 -12.67 -4.75
CA GLU A 31 -6.75 -11.47 -4.28
C GLU A 31 -7.10 -11.69 -2.82
N TYR A 32 -6.94 -10.65 -2.04
CA TYR A 32 -7.39 -10.64 -0.67
C TYR A 32 -8.46 -9.57 -0.58
N GLU A 33 -9.60 -9.94 -0.01
CA GLU A 33 -10.76 -9.05 0.07
C GLU A 33 -10.34 -7.71 0.70
N ASN A 34 -10.85 -6.61 0.13
CA ASN A 34 -10.58 -5.24 0.54
C ASN A 34 -9.14 -4.74 0.33
N VAL A 35 -8.17 -5.56 -0.11
CA VAL A 35 -6.84 -5.03 -0.47
C VAL A 35 -6.96 -4.19 -1.76
N PRO A 36 -6.49 -2.92 -1.77
CA PRO A 36 -6.68 -2.02 -2.90
C PRO A 36 -6.01 -2.53 -4.19
N MET A 37 -6.72 -2.46 -5.31
CA MET A 37 -6.19 -2.77 -6.65
C MET A 37 -5.78 -1.51 -7.41
N ALA A 38 -4.54 -1.47 -7.91
CA ALA A 38 -4.01 -0.31 -8.64
C ALA A 38 -4.41 -0.30 -10.13
N ALA A 39 -4.68 -1.49 -10.69
CA ALA A 39 -4.91 -1.69 -12.10
C ALA A 39 -6.26 -1.10 -12.54
N ILE A 40 -6.21 -0.17 -13.47
CA ILE A 40 -7.36 0.32 -14.26
C ILE A 40 -6.89 0.49 -15.70
N THR A 41 -7.83 0.57 -16.65
CA THR A 41 -7.49 0.83 -18.04
C THR A 41 -6.89 2.24 -18.22
N TYR A 42 -6.08 2.43 -19.27
CA TYR A 42 -5.55 3.76 -19.59
C TYR A 42 -6.66 4.79 -19.83
N GLN A 43 -7.79 4.39 -20.43
CA GLN A 43 -8.93 5.26 -20.66
C GLN A 43 -9.57 5.73 -19.35
N GLU A 44 -9.82 4.81 -18.42
CA GLU A 44 -10.31 5.15 -17.07
C GLU A 44 -9.31 6.06 -16.35
N TRP A 45 -8.02 5.75 -16.43
CA TRP A 45 -6.97 6.56 -15.81
C TRP A 45 -6.95 7.98 -16.34
N ARG A 46 -7.04 8.18 -17.66
CA ARG A 46 -7.06 9.51 -18.28
C ARG A 46 -8.31 10.31 -17.95
N ALA A 47 -9.44 9.64 -17.73
CA ALA A 47 -10.71 10.28 -17.42
C ALA A 47 -10.79 10.83 -15.98
N LEU A 48 -9.89 10.43 -15.08
CA LEU A 48 -9.88 10.90 -13.69
C LEU A 48 -9.57 12.39 -13.59
N THR A 49 -10.40 13.10 -12.82
CA THR A 49 -10.13 14.47 -12.39
C THR A 49 -8.99 14.51 -11.38
N ASN A 50 -8.44 15.70 -11.15
CA ASN A 50 -7.37 15.89 -10.16
C ASN A 50 -7.80 15.49 -8.75
N VAL A 51 -9.04 15.83 -8.37
CA VAL A 51 -9.61 15.44 -7.07
C VAL A 51 -9.78 13.92 -6.99
N GLN A 52 -10.32 13.28 -8.03
CA GLN A 52 -10.50 11.82 -8.06
C GLN A 52 -9.18 11.04 -7.96
N ARG A 53 -8.08 11.58 -8.52
CA ARG A 53 -6.75 11.00 -8.34
C ARG A 53 -6.33 11.04 -6.88
N LEU A 54 -6.48 12.19 -6.22
CA LEU A 54 -6.14 12.35 -4.81
C LEU A 54 -6.99 11.46 -3.91
N GLU A 55 -8.30 11.42 -4.14
CA GLU A 55 -9.24 10.55 -3.41
C GLU A 55 -8.85 9.07 -3.53
N LYS A 56 -8.61 8.58 -4.74
CA LYS A 56 -8.21 7.18 -4.96
C LYS A 56 -6.88 6.83 -4.29
N ASN A 57 -5.91 7.74 -4.32
CA ASN A 57 -4.65 7.55 -3.61
C ASN A 57 -4.88 7.53 -2.10
N TYR A 58 -5.64 8.48 -1.56
CA TYR A 58 -5.93 8.56 -0.14
C TYR A 58 -6.62 7.29 0.38
N GLU A 59 -7.69 6.86 -0.29
CA GLU A 59 -8.42 5.63 0.05
C GLU A 59 -7.50 4.42 0.07
N ALA A 60 -6.70 4.23 -0.99
CA ALA A 60 -5.77 3.11 -1.07
C ALA A 60 -4.76 3.10 0.09
N TYR A 61 -4.13 4.25 0.38
CA TYR A 61 -3.13 4.33 1.44
C TYR A 61 -3.73 4.25 2.85
N ALA A 62 -4.97 4.71 3.05
CA ALA A 62 -5.68 4.52 4.32
C ALA A 62 -5.91 3.02 4.56
N THR A 63 -6.40 2.31 3.57
CA THR A 63 -6.57 0.85 3.63
C THR A 63 -5.24 0.11 3.80
N PHE A 64 -4.17 0.51 3.10
CA PHE A 64 -2.85 -0.09 3.30
C PHE A 64 -2.32 0.11 4.71
N SER A 65 -2.58 1.26 5.34
CA SER A 65 -2.17 1.52 6.72
C SER A 65 -2.72 0.45 7.68
N GLU A 66 -4.01 0.15 7.54
CA GLU A 66 -4.71 -0.90 8.29
C GLU A 66 -4.15 -2.29 7.99
N PHE A 67 -4.00 -2.65 6.72
CA PHE A 67 -3.45 -3.96 6.34
C PHE A 67 -2.00 -4.15 6.80
N PHE A 68 -1.14 -3.14 6.70
CA PHE A 68 0.24 -3.26 7.16
C PHE A 68 0.34 -3.41 8.68
N GLN A 69 -0.62 -2.85 9.44
CA GLN A 69 -0.73 -3.12 10.87
C GLN A 69 -1.01 -4.61 11.12
N VAL A 70 -2.04 -5.16 10.46
CA VAL A 70 -2.39 -6.58 10.57
C VAL A 70 -1.24 -7.48 10.14
N VAL A 71 -0.59 -7.19 9.00
CA VAL A 71 0.55 -7.97 8.50
C VAL A 71 1.73 -7.92 9.45
N ARG A 72 1.99 -6.78 10.09
CA ARG A 72 3.04 -6.67 11.11
C ARG A 72 2.72 -7.52 12.32
N ASP A 73 1.48 -7.50 12.80
CA ASP A 73 1.03 -8.31 13.93
C ASP A 73 1.08 -9.81 13.60
N ASP A 74 0.74 -10.20 12.37
CA ASP A 74 0.92 -11.56 11.87
C ASP A 74 2.39 -11.99 11.87
N GLN A 75 3.31 -11.11 11.43
CA GLN A 75 4.73 -11.44 11.37
C GLN A 75 5.39 -11.48 12.75
N LEU A 76 4.86 -10.78 13.74
CA LEU A 76 5.28 -10.96 15.14
C LEU A 76 4.96 -12.36 15.67
N ASP A 77 3.84 -12.94 15.24
CA ASP A 77 3.42 -14.29 15.61
C ASP A 77 4.20 -15.36 14.81
N ILE A 78 4.40 -15.14 13.51
CA ILE A 78 5.01 -16.12 12.60
C ILE A 78 6.54 -16.09 12.66
N ASN A 79 7.14 -14.90 12.65
CA ASN A 79 8.58 -14.66 12.49
C ASN A 79 9.11 -13.66 13.53
N PRO A 80 8.93 -13.89 14.85
CA PRO A 80 9.22 -12.91 15.90
C PRO A 80 10.68 -12.43 15.96
N ASN A 81 11.62 -13.23 15.44
CA ASN A 81 13.05 -12.94 15.50
C ASN A 81 13.58 -12.22 14.25
N GLU A 82 12.77 -12.07 13.20
CA GLU A 82 13.17 -11.46 11.93
C GLU A 82 13.08 -9.93 11.98
N LYS A 83 14.00 -9.33 12.74
CA LYS A 83 14.02 -7.88 13.01
C LYS A 83 14.05 -7.03 11.74
N GLU A 84 14.76 -7.47 10.71
CA GLU A 84 14.81 -6.75 9.43
C GLU A 84 13.42 -6.58 8.82
N LEU A 85 12.62 -7.67 8.79
CA LEU A 85 11.27 -7.63 8.25
C LEU A 85 10.35 -6.73 9.08
N LEU A 86 10.38 -6.91 10.41
CA LEU A 86 9.54 -6.13 11.32
C LEU A 86 9.85 -4.62 11.25
N ASP A 87 11.14 -4.26 11.13
CA ASP A 87 11.56 -2.87 10.94
C ASP A 87 11.10 -2.31 9.59
N MET A 88 11.19 -3.09 8.50
CA MET A 88 10.73 -2.67 7.17
C MET A 88 9.22 -2.46 7.13
N LEU A 89 8.44 -3.33 7.77
CA LEU A 89 6.98 -3.15 7.89
C LEU A 89 6.65 -1.88 8.68
N THR A 90 7.32 -1.66 9.82
CA THR A 90 7.15 -0.46 10.65
C THR A 90 7.50 0.82 9.89
N LYS A 91 8.63 0.85 9.17
CA LYS A 91 9.02 1.98 8.32
C LYS A 91 8.02 2.24 7.20
N THR A 92 7.45 1.18 6.63
CA THR A 92 6.42 1.29 5.58
C THR A 92 5.16 1.95 6.11
N GLN A 93 4.70 1.58 7.31
CA GLN A 93 3.57 2.25 7.96
C GLN A 93 3.84 3.74 8.21
N LEU A 94 5.04 4.10 8.69
CA LEU A 94 5.43 5.49 8.88
C LEU A 94 5.43 6.29 7.56
N HIS A 95 5.92 5.69 6.46
CA HIS A 95 5.87 6.31 5.15
C HIS A 95 4.42 6.52 4.67
N ILE A 96 3.55 5.53 4.86
CA ILE A 96 2.13 5.64 4.52
C ILE A 96 1.47 6.77 5.29
N GLN A 97 1.74 6.88 6.59
CA GLN A 97 1.21 7.98 7.41
C GLN A 97 1.67 9.35 6.91
N GLY A 98 2.95 9.49 6.58
CA GLY A 98 3.49 10.72 5.99
C GLY A 98 2.80 11.09 4.67
N LEU A 99 2.59 10.10 3.80
CA LEU A 99 1.89 10.29 2.54
C LEU A 99 0.43 10.70 2.73
N LEU A 100 -0.30 10.07 3.66
CA LEU A 100 -1.68 10.44 3.98
C LEU A 100 -1.80 11.88 4.50
N ASN A 101 -0.84 12.32 5.32
CA ASN A 101 -0.79 13.71 5.79
C ASN A 101 -0.56 14.70 4.64
N ASN A 102 0.34 14.35 3.71
CA ASN A 102 0.61 15.16 2.52
C ASN A 102 -0.63 15.24 1.60
N LEU A 103 -1.26 14.10 1.32
CA LEU A 103 -2.50 14.03 0.53
C LEU A 103 -3.61 14.88 1.18
N THR A 104 -3.82 14.74 2.49
CA THR A 104 -4.78 15.53 3.26
C THR A 104 -4.55 17.03 3.10
N SER A 105 -3.29 17.46 3.15
CA SER A 105 -2.92 18.87 3.02
C SER A 105 -3.23 19.42 1.62
N ILE A 106 -2.90 18.65 0.57
CA ILE A 106 -3.17 19.02 -0.83
C ILE A 106 -4.69 19.05 -1.08
N MET A 107 -5.40 18.02 -0.64
CA MET A 107 -6.85 17.90 -0.75
C MET A 107 -7.59 19.07 -0.08
N SER A 108 -7.16 19.44 1.12
CA SER A 108 -7.69 20.61 1.85
C SER A 108 -7.43 21.93 1.10
N ALA A 109 -6.23 22.11 0.54
CA ALA A 109 -5.90 23.29 -0.25
C ALA A 109 -6.73 23.42 -1.54
N LEU A 110 -7.21 22.29 -2.08
CA LEU A 110 -8.10 22.25 -3.24
C LEU A 110 -9.59 22.34 -2.87
N GLY A 111 -9.93 22.49 -1.59
CA GLY A 111 -11.32 22.56 -1.12
C GLY A 111 -12.08 21.23 -1.19
N ALA A 112 -11.37 20.11 -1.32
CA ALA A 112 -11.94 18.77 -1.42
C ALA A 112 -11.32 17.88 -0.34
N PRO A 113 -11.79 17.94 0.92
CA PRO A 113 -11.18 17.21 2.03
C PRO A 113 -11.24 15.69 1.82
N PRO A 114 -10.34 14.91 2.46
CA PRO A 114 -10.32 13.46 2.29
C PRO A 114 -11.64 12.78 2.65
N PRO A 115 -11.98 11.67 1.96
CA PRO A 115 -13.14 10.87 2.31
C PRO A 115 -12.95 10.24 3.69
N THR A 116 -14.06 10.04 4.42
CA THR A 116 -14.04 9.32 5.69
C THR A 116 -13.55 7.90 5.48
N ALA A 117 -12.59 7.47 6.28
CA ALA A 117 -12.10 6.09 6.27
C ALA A 117 -13.26 5.11 6.52
N LYS A 118 -13.34 4.08 5.69
CA LYS A 118 -14.26 2.96 5.90
C LYS A 118 -13.58 1.98 6.85
N ASP A 119 -14.33 1.43 7.80
CA ASP A 119 -13.84 0.29 8.59
C ASP A 119 -13.86 -0.95 7.69
N LEU A 120 -12.68 -1.37 7.24
CA LEU A 120 -12.51 -2.45 6.27
C LEU A 120 -12.04 -3.76 6.93
N LEU A 121 -11.67 -3.72 8.21
CA LEU A 121 -11.12 -4.86 8.93
C LEU A 121 -12.23 -5.63 9.65
N THR A 122 -12.80 -6.63 8.97
CA THR A 122 -13.76 -7.55 9.58
C THR A 122 -13.07 -8.52 10.55
N LEU A 123 -13.83 -9.03 11.53
CA LEU A 123 -13.39 -10.00 12.54
C LEU A 123 -12.81 -11.31 11.94
N ASP A 124 -13.09 -11.63 10.69
CA ASP A 124 -12.59 -12.84 10.02
C ASP A 124 -11.12 -12.73 9.60
N ILE A 125 -10.62 -11.51 9.34
CA ILE A 125 -9.22 -11.29 8.95
C ILE A 125 -8.26 -11.68 10.10
N THR A 126 -8.69 -11.52 11.35
CA THR A 126 -7.86 -11.78 12.54
C THR A 126 -7.82 -13.26 12.97
N LYS A 127 -8.69 -14.12 12.41
CA LYS A 127 -8.76 -15.57 12.72
C LYS A 127 -8.02 -16.48 11.72
N ALA A 128 -7.33 -15.90 10.75
CA ALA A 128 -6.62 -16.63 9.70
C ALA A 128 -5.52 -17.56 10.26
N GLY A 129 -5.36 -18.73 9.65
CA GLY A 129 -4.24 -19.64 9.93
C GLY A 129 -2.90 -19.08 9.44
N PHE A 130 -1.78 -19.71 9.83
CA PHE A 130 -0.44 -19.20 9.49
C PHE A 130 -0.21 -19.11 7.97
N PHE A 131 -0.73 -20.05 7.18
CA PHE A 131 -0.58 -20.02 5.74
C PHE A 131 -1.33 -18.83 5.12
N GLU A 132 -2.58 -18.61 5.53
CA GLU A 132 -3.41 -17.48 5.09
C GLU A 132 -2.81 -16.13 5.51
N LYS A 133 -2.24 -16.03 6.72
CA LYS A 133 -1.50 -14.85 7.18
C LYS A 133 -0.30 -14.53 6.28
N LYS A 134 0.47 -15.54 5.86
CA LYS A 134 1.59 -15.39 4.91
C LYS A 134 1.12 -14.90 3.55
N ILE A 135 0.03 -15.48 3.05
CA ILE A 135 -0.58 -15.08 1.78
C ILE A 135 -1.06 -13.63 1.83
N ARG A 136 -1.74 -13.23 2.91
CA ARG A 136 -2.20 -11.86 3.11
C ARG A 136 -1.04 -10.87 3.02
N GLY A 137 0.05 -11.09 3.77
CA GLY A 137 1.18 -10.17 3.73
C GLY A 137 1.89 -10.14 2.38
N TYR A 138 1.96 -11.26 1.66
CA TYR A 138 2.43 -11.29 0.27
C TYR A 138 1.59 -10.38 -0.64
N VAL A 139 0.26 -10.58 -0.65
CA VAL A 139 -0.67 -9.81 -1.47
C VAL A 139 -0.59 -8.32 -1.12
N VAL A 140 -0.57 -7.98 0.17
CA VAL A 140 -0.46 -6.58 0.63
C VAL A 140 0.84 -5.93 0.13
N CYS A 141 2.00 -6.60 0.28
CA CYS A 141 3.29 -6.06 -0.18
C CYS A 141 3.34 -5.90 -1.71
N GLN A 142 2.76 -6.85 -2.44
CA GLN A 142 2.68 -6.81 -3.91
C GLN A 142 1.80 -5.64 -4.38
N ARG A 143 0.56 -5.55 -3.87
CA ARG A 143 -0.38 -4.50 -4.25
C ARG A 143 0.11 -3.11 -3.85
N TYR A 144 0.79 -2.99 -2.72
CA TYR A 144 1.44 -1.74 -2.32
C TYR A 144 2.49 -1.29 -3.35
N THR A 145 3.29 -2.22 -3.89
CA THR A 145 4.28 -1.91 -4.95
C THR A 145 3.60 -1.42 -6.23
N GLU A 146 2.49 -2.04 -6.63
CA GLU A 146 1.68 -1.61 -7.78
C GLU A 146 1.11 -0.20 -7.57
N TRP A 147 0.57 0.06 -6.36
CA TRP A 147 0.04 1.36 -6.01
C TRP A 147 1.08 2.46 -5.99
N LEU A 148 2.31 2.20 -5.54
CA LEU A 148 3.37 3.21 -5.61
C LEU A 148 3.68 3.64 -7.04
N VAL A 149 3.68 2.71 -8.00
CA VAL A 149 3.84 3.03 -9.43
C VAL A 149 2.66 3.88 -9.92
N ARG A 150 1.45 3.50 -9.54
CA ARG A 150 0.24 4.25 -9.89
C ARG A 150 0.23 5.66 -9.30
N THR A 151 0.59 5.81 -8.03
CA THR A 151 0.69 7.10 -7.33
C THR A 151 1.71 8.01 -7.99
N GLU A 152 2.87 7.48 -8.37
CA GLU A 152 3.89 8.26 -9.09
C GLU A 152 3.35 8.84 -10.39
N GLN A 153 2.58 8.05 -11.16
CA GLN A 153 1.91 8.50 -12.37
C GLN A 153 0.84 9.57 -12.09
N ASP A 154 0.01 9.36 -11.07
CA ASP A 154 -1.05 10.29 -10.69
C ASP A 154 -0.48 11.64 -10.23
N LEU A 155 0.55 11.62 -9.37
CA LEU A 155 1.19 12.84 -8.85
C LEU A 155 1.96 13.59 -9.93
N THR A 156 2.64 12.87 -10.83
CA THR A 156 3.30 13.50 -12.00
C THR A 156 2.27 14.20 -12.88
N PHE A 157 1.14 13.55 -13.17
CA PHE A 157 0.06 14.16 -13.92
C PHE A 157 -0.53 15.39 -13.22
N LEU A 158 -0.75 15.30 -11.90
CA LEU A 158 -1.22 16.42 -11.10
C LEU A 158 -0.27 17.62 -11.15
N HIS A 159 1.03 17.38 -10.99
CA HIS A 159 2.06 18.42 -11.06
C HIS A 159 2.09 19.09 -12.45
N SER A 160 1.95 18.33 -13.53
CA SER A 160 1.87 18.90 -14.89
C SER A 160 0.66 19.83 -15.08
N ASN A 161 -0.45 19.60 -14.38
CA ASN A 161 -1.62 20.48 -14.45
C ASN A 161 -1.53 21.68 -13.47
N PHE A 162 -0.67 21.61 -12.46
CA PHE A 162 -0.48 22.65 -11.46
C PHE A 162 1.01 22.88 -11.12
N PRO A 163 1.78 23.53 -12.01
CA PRO A 163 3.22 23.71 -11.82
C PRO A 163 3.60 24.57 -10.60
N ASN A 164 2.65 25.23 -9.94
CA ASN A 164 2.86 26.05 -8.74
C ASN A 164 2.54 25.32 -7.41
N LEU A 165 2.01 24.08 -7.46
CA LEU A 165 1.79 23.27 -6.26
C LEU A 165 3.15 22.74 -5.78
N ARG A 166 3.78 23.45 -4.83
CA ARG A 166 5.03 23.03 -4.21
C ARG A 166 4.76 21.82 -3.30
N PHE A 167 5.24 20.64 -3.71
CA PHE A 167 5.44 19.53 -2.80
C PHE A 167 6.56 19.93 -1.84
N VAL A 168 6.23 20.09 -0.57
CA VAL A 168 7.23 20.37 0.46
C VAL A 168 7.89 19.05 0.80
N ASP A 169 9.06 18.80 0.23
CA ASP A 169 9.96 17.77 0.73
C ASP A 169 10.43 18.20 2.13
N LYS A 170 10.06 17.43 3.15
CA LYS A 170 10.71 17.43 4.46
C LYS A 170 11.17 16.02 4.79
#